data_AF-A0A1A0JTR8-F1
#
_entry.id   AF-A0A1A0JTR8-F1
#
_cell.length_a   1.000
_cell.length_b   1.000
_cell.length_c   1.000
_cell.angle_alpha   90.00
_cell.angle_beta   90.00
_cell.angle_gamma   90.00
#
_symmetry.space_group_name_H-M   'P 1'
#
loop_
_entity.id
_entity.type
_entity.pdbx_description
1 polymer ?
#
loop_
_entity_poly.entity_id
_entity_poly.type
_entity_poly.pdbx_seq_one_letter_code
_entity_poly.pdbx_strand_id
1 'polypeptide(L)'
;MTATTTRVRRARSVNVIVDNHLIAPGELLVIDLEGVINAAVVKQVEEWVAEKPERGRARWQADRHRPLVWCAEPDDAGSWTPTGLAQHIICAATGDPERKALSGPDVWVHNGYSLYGIASDFLDADEATSDDTDDE
;
A
#
# COMPACT_ATOMS: atom_id res chain seq x y z
N MET A 1 19.20 4.65 21.85
CA MET A 1 18.06 5.52 21.46
C MET A 1 17.39 4.87 20.26
N THR A 2 16.38 4.04 20.49
CA THR A 2 15.87 3.04 19.53
C THR A 2 14.38 3.29 19.29
N ALA A 3 14.02 4.11 18.30
CA ALA A 3 12.63 4.21 17.81
C ALA A 3 12.41 5.00 16.50
N THR A 4 13.44 5.40 15.73
CA THR A 4 13.23 6.38 14.62
C THR A 4 13.31 5.79 13.21
N THR A 5 13.92 4.62 13.00
CA THR A 5 14.18 4.10 11.64
C THR A 5 12.91 3.59 10.94
N THR A 6 12.01 2.90 11.65
CA THR A 6 10.81 2.28 11.07
C THR A 6 9.80 3.28 10.50
N ARG A 7 9.64 4.45 11.13
CA ARG A 7 8.68 5.47 10.69
C ARG A 7 9.14 6.20 9.41
N VAL A 8 10.44 6.41 9.26
CA VAL A 8 11.03 7.03 8.06
C VAL A 8 10.97 6.08 6.86
N ARG A 9 11.20 4.78 7.08
CA ARG A 9 11.12 3.75 6.02
C ARG A 9 9.71 3.63 5.43
N ARG A 10 8.66 3.65 6.25
CA ARG A 10 7.23 3.61 5.81
C ARG A 10 6.82 4.78 4.93
N ALA A 11 7.27 6.00 5.24
CA ALA A 11 6.93 7.19 4.45
C ALA A 11 7.61 7.19 3.07
N ARG A 12 8.68 6.41 2.90
CA ARG A 12 9.43 6.29 1.64
C ARG A 12 9.03 5.10 0.79
N SER A 13 8.20 4.16 1.26
CA SER A 13 7.91 2.92 0.52
C SER A 13 7.44 3.17 -0.91
N VAL A 14 6.53 4.13 -1.12
CA VAL A 14 6.08 4.52 -2.47
C VAL A 14 7.24 5.08 -3.30
N ASN A 15 8.06 5.97 -2.74
CA ASN A 15 9.20 6.54 -3.45
C ASN A 15 10.23 5.46 -3.81
N VAL A 16 10.55 4.55 -2.89
CA VAL A 16 11.49 3.44 -3.14
C VAL A 16 10.98 2.58 -4.30
N ILE A 17 9.69 2.22 -4.30
CA ILE A 17 9.09 1.42 -5.36
C ILE A 17 9.10 2.15 -6.70
N VAL A 18 8.73 3.43 -6.73
CA VAL A 18 8.71 4.24 -7.95
C VAL A 18 10.13 4.44 -8.48
N ASP A 19 11.08 4.83 -7.63
CA ASP A 19 12.44 5.21 -8.02
C ASP A 19 13.24 3.99 -8.50
N ASN A 20 12.98 2.82 -7.93
CA ASN A 20 13.65 1.57 -8.31
C ASN A 20 12.79 0.68 -9.23
N HIS A 21 11.64 1.17 -9.70
CA HIS A 21 10.74 0.46 -10.62
C HIS A 21 10.36 -0.95 -10.13
N LEU A 22 10.16 -1.11 -8.81
CA LEU A 22 9.90 -2.42 -8.19
C LEU A 22 8.52 -2.99 -8.56
N ILE A 23 7.59 -2.12 -8.96
CA ILE A 23 6.27 -2.50 -9.47
C ILE A 23 6.06 -1.78 -10.81
N ALA A 24 5.74 -2.54 -11.85
CA ALA A 24 5.48 -1.98 -13.18
C ALA A 24 4.15 -1.18 -13.20
N PRO A 25 4.07 -0.07 -13.96
CA PRO A 25 2.79 0.62 -14.17
C PRO A 25 1.76 -0.32 -14.80
N GLY A 26 0.53 -0.27 -14.29
CA GLY A 26 -0.55 -1.13 -14.76
C GLY A 26 -0.74 -2.42 -13.96
N GLU A 27 0.20 -2.76 -13.07
CA GLU A 27 0.09 -3.88 -12.14
C GLU A 27 -1.08 -3.71 -11.17
N LEU A 28 -1.65 -4.83 -10.72
CA LEU A 28 -2.81 -4.85 -9.83
C LEU A 28 -2.39 -5.06 -8.38
N LEU A 29 -2.87 -4.18 -7.51
CA LEU A 29 -2.79 -4.31 -6.07
C LEU A 29 -4.14 -4.69 -5.51
N VAL A 30 -4.11 -5.44 -4.42
CA VAL A 30 -5.29 -5.82 -3.64
C VAL A 30 -5.21 -5.17 -2.28
N ILE A 31 -6.33 -4.67 -1.79
CA ILE A 31 -6.42 -4.17 -0.42
C ILE A 31 -6.49 -5.34 0.56
N ASP A 32 -5.66 -5.31 1.58
CA ASP A 32 -5.66 -6.22 2.71
C ASP A 32 -5.69 -5.40 4.00
N LEU A 33 -6.77 -5.56 4.77
CA LEU A 33 -6.99 -4.85 6.02
C LEU A 33 -6.80 -5.75 7.25
N GLU A 34 -6.47 -7.03 7.03
CA GLU A 34 -6.29 -8.01 8.09
C GLU A 34 -5.16 -7.59 9.04
N GLY A 35 -5.42 -7.67 10.34
CA GLY A 35 -4.46 -7.26 11.37
C GLY A 35 -4.19 -5.75 11.47
N VAL A 36 -4.71 -4.93 10.56
CA VAL A 36 -4.50 -3.46 10.56
C VAL A 36 -5.62 -2.73 11.29
N ILE A 37 -6.87 -3.18 11.13
CA ILE A 37 -8.05 -2.57 11.76
C ILE A 37 -8.93 -3.61 12.46
N ASN A 38 -10.01 -3.17 13.09
CA ASN A 38 -10.95 -4.04 13.78
C ASN A 38 -11.54 -5.11 12.83
N ALA A 39 -11.52 -6.38 13.25
CA ALA A 39 -11.98 -7.51 12.45
C ALA A 39 -13.44 -7.39 11.96
N ALA A 40 -14.33 -6.74 12.72
CA ALA A 40 -15.70 -6.50 12.29
C ALA A 40 -15.79 -5.51 11.12
N VAL A 41 -14.86 -4.56 11.04
CA VAL A 41 -14.74 -3.64 9.89
C VAL A 41 -14.13 -4.38 8.70
N VAL A 42 -13.09 -5.18 8.92
CA VAL A 42 -12.48 -6.02 7.88
C VAL A 42 -13.54 -6.88 7.20
N LYS A 43 -14.34 -7.61 7.98
CA LYS A 43 -15.42 -8.47 7.46
C LYS A 43 -16.46 -7.70 6.62
N GLN A 44 -16.84 -6.49 7.04
CA GLN A 44 -17.76 -5.66 6.27
C GLN A 44 -17.16 -5.22 4.94
N VAL A 45 -15.88 -4.82 4.94
CA VAL A 45 -15.17 -4.47 3.70
C VAL A 45 -15.05 -5.68 2.79
N GLU A 46 -14.69 -6.86 3.32
CA GLU A 46 -14.59 -8.09 2.55
C GLU A 46 -15.93 -8.50 1.93
N GLU A 47 -17.03 -8.42 2.67
CA GLU A 47 -18.38 -8.68 2.15
C GLU A 47 -18.73 -7.71 1.02
N TRP A 48 -18.45 -6.41 1.21
CA TRP A 48 -18.70 -5.37 0.21
C TRP A 48 -17.83 -5.52 -1.04
N VAL A 49 -16.58 -5.99 -0.89
CA VAL A 49 -15.67 -6.32 -2.01
C VAL A 49 -16.08 -7.62 -2.69
N ALA A 50 -16.61 -8.61 -1.95
CA ALA A 50 -17.08 -9.87 -2.54
C ALA A 50 -18.23 -9.65 -3.52
N GLU A 51 -19.08 -8.64 -3.30
CA GLU A 51 -20.12 -8.24 -4.25
C GLU A 51 -19.53 -7.72 -5.58
N LYS A 52 -18.45 -6.95 -5.52
CA LYS A 52 -17.76 -6.40 -6.69
C LYS A 52 -16.25 -6.41 -6.45
N PRO A 53 -15.53 -7.45 -6.93
CA PRO A 53 -14.10 -7.64 -6.62
C PRO A 53 -13.19 -6.46 -7.03
N GLU A 54 -13.61 -5.69 -8.03
CA GLU A 54 -12.97 -4.44 -8.46
C GLU A 54 -12.87 -3.37 -7.35
N ARG A 55 -13.78 -3.38 -6.37
CA ARG A 55 -13.78 -2.47 -5.21
C ARG A 55 -12.56 -2.64 -4.32
N GLY A 56 -12.02 -3.85 -4.23
CA GLY A 56 -10.82 -4.16 -3.46
C GLY A 56 -9.52 -4.07 -4.26
N ARG A 57 -9.57 -3.58 -5.50
CA ARG A 57 -8.42 -3.57 -6.41
C ARG A 57 -8.04 -2.16 -6.83
N ALA A 58 -6.75 -1.92 -6.93
CA ALA A 58 -6.18 -0.70 -7.47
C ALA A 58 -5.10 -1.03 -8.49
N ARG A 59 -4.95 -0.18 -9.49
CA ARG A 59 -3.89 -0.26 -10.48
C ARG A 59 -2.75 0.65 -10.08
N TRP A 60 -1.53 0.12 -10.12
CA TRP A 60 -0.32 0.88 -9.89
C TRP A 60 -0.08 1.89 -11.01
N GLN A 61 0.24 3.10 -10.64
CA GLN A 61 0.77 4.16 -11.46
C GLN A 61 2.09 4.57 -10.82
N ALA A 62 3.15 4.75 -11.62
CA ALA A 62 4.46 5.17 -11.14
C ALA A 62 4.49 6.66 -10.75
N ASP A 63 3.58 7.08 -9.88
CA ASP A 63 3.46 8.43 -9.34
C ASP A 63 3.80 8.45 -7.85
N ARG A 64 4.68 9.36 -7.43
CA ARG A 64 5.17 9.42 -6.04
C ARG A 64 4.12 9.91 -5.02
N HIS A 65 3.12 10.64 -5.47
CA HIS A 65 2.11 11.24 -4.60
C HIS A 65 0.80 10.47 -4.61
N ARG A 66 0.38 10.00 -5.79
CA ARG A 66 -0.89 9.31 -6.00
C ARG A 66 -0.70 8.10 -6.92
N PRO A 67 -0.03 7.04 -6.42
CA PRO A 67 0.33 5.88 -7.23
C PRO A 67 -0.85 4.95 -7.56
N LEU A 68 -2.07 5.19 -7.06
CA LEU A 68 -3.16 4.23 -7.20
C LEU A 68 -4.30 4.78 -8.06
N VAL A 69 -4.78 3.97 -9.00
CA VAL A 69 -6.03 4.20 -9.73
C VAL A 69 -7.03 3.13 -9.31
N TRP A 70 -8.19 3.55 -8.78
CA TRP A 70 -9.17 2.61 -8.27
C TRP A 70 -9.89 1.86 -9.39
N CYS A 71 -9.99 0.53 -9.29
CA CYS A 71 -10.55 -0.29 -10.36
C CYS A 71 -12.08 -0.29 -10.41
N ALA A 72 -12.76 0.15 -9.35
CA ALA A 72 -14.23 0.18 -9.33
C ALA A 72 -14.84 1.32 -10.16
N GLU A 73 -14.08 2.40 -10.38
CA GLU A 73 -14.54 3.57 -11.13
C GLU A 73 -13.44 4.09 -12.07
N PRO A 74 -12.91 3.28 -13.00
CA PRO A 74 -11.70 3.62 -13.75
C PRO A 74 -11.80 4.89 -14.62
N ASP A 75 -13.02 5.28 -15.03
CA ASP A 75 -13.24 6.44 -15.91
C ASP A 75 -13.32 7.78 -15.15
N ASP A 76 -13.71 7.77 -13.86
CA ASP A 76 -13.83 8.96 -13.00
C ASP A 76 -12.88 8.92 -11.78
N ALA A 77 -12.24 7.79 -11.50
CA ALA A 77 -11.29 7.63 -10.42
C ALA A 77 -9.98 8.34 -10.78
N GLY A 78 -9.89 9.60 -10.36
CA GLY A 78 -8.62 10.30 -10.25
C GLY A 78 -7.59 9.47 -9.46
N SER A 79 -6.34 9.88 -9.51
CA SER A 79 -5.27 9.19 -8.80
C SER A 79 -5.39 9.37 -7.27
N TRP A 80 -5.11 8.31 -6.54
CA TRP A 80 -5.24 8.21 -5.09
C TRP A 80 -3.91 7.92 -4.39
N THR A 81 -3.79 8.44 -3.17
CA THR A 81 -2.75 7.99 -2.23
C THR A 81 -3.14 6.61 -1.66
N PRO A 82 -2.18 5.76 -1.24
CA PRO A 82 -2.46 4.48 -0.59
C PRO A 82 -3.41 4.59 0.61
N THR A 83 -3.15 5.56 1.50
CA THR A 83 -4.01 5.81 2.65
C THR A 83 -5.38 6.35 2.25
N GLY A 84 -5.42 7.28 1.28
CA GLY A 84 -6.66 7.92 0.87
C GLY A 84 -7.64 6.95 0.24
N LEU A 85 -7.16 6.05 -0.63
CA LEU A 85 -8.01 5.04 -1.26
C LEU A 85 -8.50 4.01 -0.23
N ALA A 86 -7.64 3.54 0.67
CA ALA A 86 -8.05 2.62 1.71
C ALA A 86 -9.12 3.23 2.65
N GLN A 87 -8.95 4.49 3.05
CA GLN A 87 -9.97 5.22 3.82
C GLN A 87 -11.28 5.36 3.05
N HIS A 88 -11.21 5.65 1.74
CA HIS A 88 -12.38 5.75 0.89
C HIS A 88 -13.14 4.43 0.81
N ILE A 89 -12.44 3.31 0.56
CA ILE A 89 -13.02 1.96 0.52
C ILE A 89 -13.69 1.60 1.85
N ILE A 90 -13.02 1.84 2.98
CA ILE A 90 -13.59 1.57 4.32
C ILE A 90 -14.88 2.39 4.53
N CYS A 91 -14.83 3.68 4.26
CA CYS A 91 -16.00 4.56 4.40
C CYS A 91 -17.16 4.13 3.49
N ALA A 92 -16.88 3.72 2.25
CA ALA A 92 -17.88 3.25 1.30
C ALA A 92 -18.53 1.93 1.74
N ALA A 93 -17.75 1.02 2.34
CA ALA A 93 -18.23 -0.27 2.80
C ALA A 93 -19.03 -0.20 4.12
N THR A 94 -18.58 0.63 5.08
CA THR A 94 -19.19 0.67 6.42
C THR A 94 -20.15 1.84 6.62
N GLY A 95 -20.13 2.84 5.74
CA GLY A 95 -20.85 4.11 5.94
C GLY A 95 -20.31 4.96 7.10
N ASP A 96 -19.13 4.61 7.64
CA ASP A 96 -18.49 5.31 8.76
C ASP A 96 -17.52 6.38 8.21
N PRO A 97 -17.81 7.69 8.41
CA PRO A 97 -16.94 8.77 7.93
C PRO A 97 -15.67 8.94 8.79
N GLU A 98 -15.51 8.19 9.87
CA GLU A 98 -14.35 8.31 10.75
C GLU A 98 -13.05 7.93 10.03
N ARG A 99 -12.09 8.86 10.01
CA ARG A 99 -10.76 8.62 9.47
C ARG A 99 -9.98 7.68 10.38
N LYS A 100 -10.05 6.38 10.08
CA LYS A 100 -9.25 5.38 10.78
C LYS A 100 -7.76 5.62 10.52
N ALA A 101 -6.96 5.60 11.60
CA ALA A 101 -5.52 5.69 11.52
C ALA A 101 -4.98 4.37 10.94
N LEU A 102 -4.62 4.39 9.65
CA LEU A 102 -4.13 3.22 8.92
C LEU A 102 -2.83 3.55 8.20
N SER A 103 -1.95 2.55 8.13
CA SER A 103 -0.70 2.66 7.36
C SER A 103 -1.00 2.31 5.91
N GLY A 104 -1.02 3.32 5.04
CA GLY A 104 -1.37 3.15 3.62
C GLY A 104 -0.53 2.09 2.92
N PRO A 105 0.81 2.13 2.97
CA PRO A 105 1.65 1.13 2.30
C PRO A 105 1.54 -0.30 2.85
N ASP A 106 1.06 -0.48 4.08
CA ASP A 106 0.91 -1.82 4.68
C ASP A 106 -0.36 -2.53 4.18
N VAL A 107 -1.40 -1.78 3.78
CA VAL A 107 -2.70 -2.35 3.39
C VAL A 107 -2.84 -2.65 1.90
N TRP A 108 -1.84 -2.34 1.08
CA TRP A 108 -1.86 -2.64 -0.35
C TRP A 108 -0.84 -3.73 -0.66
N VAL A 109 -1.34 -4.83 -1.20
CA VAL A 109 -0.58 -6.05 -1.47
C VAL A 109 -0.43 -6.26 -2.97
N HIS A 110 0.81 -6.51 -3.40
CA HIS A 110 1.18 -6.93 -4.75
C HIS A 110 1.92 -8.27 -4.65
N ASN A 111 1.46 -9.28 -5.40
CA ASN A 111 2.05 -10.64 -5.40
C ASN A 111 2.31 -11.25 -4.01
N GLY A 112 1.44 -10.95 -3.03
CA GLY A 112 1.54 -11.45 -1.65
C GLY A 112 2.40 -10.61 -0.70
N TYR A 113 3.00 -9.52 -1.16
CA TYR A 113 3.79 -8.60 -0.35
C TYR A 113 3.14 -7.23 -0.27
N SER A 114 3.13 -6.62 0.91
CA SER A 114 2.68 -5.22 1.04
C SER A 114 3.67 -4.26 0.39
N LEU A 115 3.24 -3.06 0.00
CA LEU A 115 4.15 -2.02 -0.51
C LEU A 115 5.26 -1.69 0.50
N TYR A 116 4.95 -1.73 1.80
CA TYR A 116 5.97 -1.62 2.83
C TYR A 116 6.96 -2.79 2.79
N GLY A 117 6.46 -4.03 2.69
CA GLY A 117 7.29 -5.23 2.61
C GLY A 117 8.25 -5.19 1.42
N ILE A 118 7.75 -4.87 0.23
CA ILE A 118 8.53 -4.74 -1.00
C ILE A 118 9.66 -3.70 -0.83
N ALA A 119 9.33 -2.53 -0.28
CA ALA A 119 10.33 -1.48 -0.08
C ALA A 119 11.35 -1.82 1.00
N SER A 120 10.94 -2.49 2.10
CA SER A 120 11.85 -2.89 3.16
C SER A 120 12.83 -3.94 2.67
N ASP A 121 12.33 -4.96 1.98
CA ASP A 121 13.14 -6.05 1.43
C ASP A 121 14.23 -5.52 0.49
N PHE A 122 13.86 -4.57 -0.39
CA PHE A 122 14.82 -3.91 -1.27
C PHE A 122 15.90 -3.14 -0.50
N LEU A 123 15.51 -2.34 0.51
CA LEU A 123 16.46 -1.55 1.29
C LEU A 123 17.41 -2.43 2.12
N ASP A 124 16.87 -3.51 2.70
CA ASP A 124 17.67 -4.44 3.52
C ASP A 124 18.66 -5.23 2.62
N ALA A 125 18.30 -5.54 1.37
CA ALA A 125 19.20 -6.16 0.39
C ALA A 125 20.31 -5.21 -0.11
N ASP A 126 20.00 -3.92 -0.30
CA ASP A 126 20.97 -2.89 -0.71
C ASP A 126 22.02 -2.61 0.38
N GLU A 127 21.60 -2.54 1.65
CA GLU A 127 22.51 -2.40 2.80
C GLU A 127 23.46 -3.60 2.93
N ALA A 128 22.97 -4.83 2.72
CA ALA A 128 23.80 -6.04 2.80
C ALA A 128 24.87 -6.15 1.70
N THR A 129 24.67 -5.45 0.58
CA THR A 129 25.62 -5.45 -0.54
C THR A 129 26.73 -4.39 -0.36
N SER A 130 26.52 -3.44 0.56
CA SER A 130 27.43 -2.31 0.80
C SER A 130 28.48 -2.59 1.91
N ASP A 131 28.36 -3.68 2.65
CA ASP A 131 29.23 -4.07 3.78
C ASP A 131 30.43 -4.97 3.36
N ASP A 132 30.66 -5.17 2.06
CA ASP A 132 31.71 -6.05 1.51
C ASP A 132 32.84 -5.26 0.80
N THR A 133 33.25 -4.11 1.34
CA THR A 133 34.46 -3.40 0.87
C THR A 133 35.11 -2.61 1.99
N ASP A 134 35.81 -3.29 2.90
CA ASP A 134 36.92 -2.70 3.68
C ASP A 134 37.82 -3.83 4.21
N ASP A 135 38.70 -4.35 3.34
CA ASP A 135 39.92 -5.06 3.75
C ASP A 135 40.94 -4.97 2.60
N GLU A 136 41.74 -3.90 2.58
CA GLU A 136 43.12 -3.93 2.06
C GLU A 136 44.03 -2.93 2.80
#